data_AF-A0AA39LZJ7-F1
#
_entry.id   AF-A0AA39LZJ7-F1
#
_cell.length_a   1.000
_cell.length_b   1.000
_cell.length_c   1.000
_cell.angle_alpha   90.00
_cell.angle_beta   90.00
_cell.angle_gamma   90.00
#
_symmetry.space_group_name_H-M   'P 1'
#
loop_
_entity.id
_entity.type
_entity.pdbx_description
1 polymer ?
#
loop_
_entity_poly.entity_id
_entity_poly.type
_entity_poly.pdbx_seq_one_letter_code
_entity_poly.pdbx_strand_id
1 'polypeptide(L)'
;MEKTRQSDKEAERRRKELLEEKGALERNTRELKELANEMQRQEEQRHKERQLEAERKQREADMERQLEAERKKREADMERQLETERKQKEADKERDLEDQAKDNRHEEERRRNEEQRLKDEESRAMMRKQKRESVAKAISHEQEKPRNAEPPEEKASSSAESDWLVRSENMEQQKKTTMALLYKEFMKAEIHTADDAIDFARKNLADLTPELLDRITYAFKEEFDFVLKRLREEKYKTKSVYDLRSFVPRFQKTSLGYAVSKGFLKRQCGQYRRRTLEAPQLRS
;
A
#
# COMPACT_ATOMS: atom_id res chain seq x y z
N MET A 1 -37.46 46.86 -122.46
CA MET A 1 -37.05 45.52 -121.96
C MET A 1 -35.64 45.48 -121.35
N GLU A 2 -34.81 46.52 -121.52
CA GLU A 2 -33.43 46.52 -121.00
C GLU A 2 -33.32 46.92 -119.51
N LYS A 3 -34.15 47.87 -119.06
CA LYS A 3 -34.22 48.31 -117.64
C LYS A 3 -34.63 47.18 -116.68
N THR A 4 -35.52 46.29 -117.11
CA THR A 4 -35.97 45.14 -116.29
C THR A 4 -34.87 44.10 -116.11
N ARG A 5 -34.06 43.83 -117.15
CA ARG A 5 -32.90 42.92 -117.05
C ARG A 5 -31.77 43.45 -116.17
N GLN A 6 -31.60 44.78 -116.08
CA GLN A 6 -30.64 45.38 -115.16
C GLN A 6 -31.10 45.27 -113.70
N SER A 7 -32.39 45.52 -113.44
CA SER A 7 -33.01 45.34 -112.12
C SER A 7 -32.87 43.92 -111.59
N ASP A 8 -33.14 42.90 -112.43
CA ASP A 8 -33.04 41.49 -112.01
C ASP A 8 -31.60 41.09 -111.67
N LYS A 9 -30.61 41.58 -112.43
CA LYS A 9 -29.18 41.34 -112.15
C LYS A 9 -28.73 42.00 -110.85
N GLU A 10 -29.24 43.19 -110.54
CA GLU A 10 -28.95 43.89 -109.30
C GLU A 10 -29.57 43.18 -108.09
N ALA A 11 -30.80 42.70 -108.23
CA ALA A 11 -31.47 41.89 -107.21
C ALA A 11 -30.72 40.57 -106.93
N GLU A 12 -30.21 39.91 -107.97
CA GLU A 12 -29.44 38.68 -107.84
C GLU A 12 -28.08 38.91 -107.12
N ARG A 13 -27.41 40.03 -107.41
CA ARG A 13 -26.19 40.44 -106.70
C ARG A 13 -26.45 40.70 -105.22
N ARG A 14 -27.48 41.49 -104.90
CA ARG A 14 -27.89 41.74 -103.50
C ARG A 14 -28.24 40.46 -102.77
N ARG A 15 -28.90 39.50 -103.43
CA ARG A 15 -29.21 38.19 -102.84
C ARG A 15 -27.95 37.38 -102.54
N LYS A 16 -26.92 37.42 -103.40
CA LYS A 16 -25.63 36.77 -103.14
C LYS A 16 -24.89 37.42 -101.97
N GLU A 17 -24.82 38.75 -101.94
CA GLU A 17 -24.21 39.50 -100.83
C GLU A 17 -24.87 39.17 -99.48
N LEU A 18 -26.20 39.14 -99.43
CA LEU A 18 -26.94 38.77 -98.22
C LEU A 18 -26.69 37.32 -97.77
N LEU A 19 -26.50 36.39 -98.71
CA LEU A 19 -26.17 35.00 -98.39
C LEU A 19 -24.73 34.87 -97.86
N GLU A 20 -23.79 35.64 -98.41
CA GLU A 20 -22.41 35.70 -97.92
C GLU A 20 -22.35 36.34 -96.52
N GLU A 21 -23.06 37.44 -96.31
CA GLU A 21 -23.17 38.12 -95.01
C GLU A 21 -23.81 37.22 -93.95
N LYS A 22 -24.90 36.52 -94.31
CA LYS A 22 -25.51 35.50 -93.43
C LYS A 22 -24.53 34.37 -93.10
N GLY A 23 -23.77 33.89 -94.09
CA GLY A 23 -22.74 32.88 -93.89
C GLY A 23 -21.59 33.34 -92.99
N ALA A 24 -21.21 34.62 -93.06
CA ALA A 24 -20.20 35.21 -92.18
C ALA A 24 -20.72 35.37 -90.74
N LEU A 25 -21.97 35.81 -90.57
CA LEU A 25 -22.64 35.88 -89.27
C LEU A 25 -22.75 34.50 -88.61
N GLU A 26 -23.09 33.46 -89.38
CA GLU A 26 -23.14 32.09 -88.87
C GLU A 26 -21.76 31.56 -88.43
N ARG A 27 -20.66 31.97 -89.08
CA ARG A 27 -19.29 31.63 -88.64
C ARG A 27 -18.91 32.37 -87.37
N ASN A 28 -19.10 33.69 -87.33
CA ASN A 28 -18.82 34.51 -86.15
C ASN A 28 -19.61 34.02 -84.92
N THR A 29 -20.87 33.64 -85.10
CA THR A 29 -21.68 33.11 -83.99
C THR A 29 -21.22 31.73 -83.52
N ARG A 30 -20.64 30.89 -84.38
CA ARG A 30 -20.02 29.62 -83.98
C ARG A 30 -18.72 29.87 -83.21
N GLU A 31 -17.85 30.74 -83.71
CA GLU A 31 -16.59 31.10 -83.05
C GLU A 31 -16.83 31.69 -81.65
N LEU A 32 -17.82 32.57 -81.50
CA LEU A 32 -18.20 33.12 -80.19
C LEU A 32 -18.72 32.04 -79.22
N LYS A 33 -19.45 31.04 -79.71
CA LYS A 33 -19.92 29.91 -78.89
C LYS A 33 -18.76 29.01 -78.47
N GLU A 34 -17.80 28.78 -79.37
CA GLU A 34 -16.59 27.99 -79.07
C GLU A 34 -15.73 28.70 -78.02
N LEU A 35 -15.49 30.02 -78.18
CA LEU A 35 -14.81 30.85 -77.18
C LEU A 35 -15.50 30.83 -75.82
N ALA A 36 -16.84 30.94 -75.78
CA ALA A 36 -17.59 30.87 -74.54
C ALA A 36 -17.44 29.51 -73.84
N ASN A 37 -17.50 28.40 -74.60
CA ASN A 37 -17.28 27.06 -74.07
C ASN A 37 -15.85 26.84 -73.58
N GLU A 38 -14.85 27.38 -74.28
CA GLU A 38 -13.45 27.33 -73.87
C GLU A 38 -13.25 28.05 -72.52
N MET A 39 -13.81 29.26 -72.37
CA MET A 39 -13.75 30.00 -71.11
C MET A 39 -14.44 29.23 -69.98
N GLN A 40 -15.62 28.67 -70.22
CA GLN A 40 -16.33 27.90 -69.20
C GLN A 40 -15.51 26.69 -68.73
N ARG A 41 -14.89 25.94 -69.66
CA ARG A 41 -14.01 24.81 -69.30
C ARG A 41 -12.81 25.26 -68.49
N GLN A 42 -12.18 26.38 -68.84
CA GLN A 42 -11.05 26.93 -68.08
C GLN A 42 -11.47 27.35 -66.67
N GLU A 43 -12.65 27.96 -66.51
CA GLU A 43 -13.18 28.31 -65.18
C GLU A 43 -13.46 27.07 -64.33
N GLU A 44 -14.06 26.03 -64.91
CA GLU A 44 -14.31 24.76 -64.22
C GLU A 44 -13.00 24.08 -63.79
N GLN A 45 -11.96 24.11 -64.64
CA GLN A 45 -10.63 23.60 -64.28
C GLN A 45 -10.01 24.40 -63.13
N ARG A 46 -10.01 25.73 -63.21
CA ARG A 46 -9.51 26.60 -62.14
C ARG A 46 -10.28 26.44 -60.83
N HIS A 47 -11.57 26.13 -60.91
CA HIS A 47 -12.37 25.84 -59.72
C HIS A 47 -11.95 24.51 -59.08
N LYS A 48 -11.79 23.46 -59.89
CA LYS A 48 -11.29 22.15 -59.42
C LYS A 48 -9.89 22.25 -58.81
N GLU A 49 -8.98 22.99 -59.43
CA GLU A 49 -7.63 23.22 -58.89
C GLU A 49 -7.67 23.92 -57.54
N ARG A 50 -8.48 24.98 -57.39
CA ARG A 50 -8.67 25.67 -56.11
C ARG A 50 -9.22 24.75 -55.02
N GLN A 51 -10.16 23.87 -55.36
CA GLN A 51 -10.69 22.88 -54.41
C GLN A 51 -9.62 21.87 -53.97
N LEU A 52 -8.83 21.34 -54.90
CA LEU A 52 -7.75 20.41 -54.60
C LEU A 52 -6.65 21.06 -53.75
N GLU A 53 -6.30 22.32 -54.01
CA GLU A 53 -5.33 23.05 -53.20
C GLU A 53 -5.85 23.27 -51.78
N ALA A 54 -7.13 23.62 -51.62
CA ALA A 54 -7.75 23.77 -50.31
C ALA A 54 -7.77 22.44 -49.53
N GLU A 55 -8.15 21.35 -50.18
CA GLU A 55 -8.15 20.02 -49.57
C GLU A 55 -6.74 19.58 -49.16
N ARG A 56 -5.73 19.84 -50.00
CA ARG A 56 -4.34 19.55 -49.67
C ARG A 56 -3.86 20.34 -48.45
N LYS A 57 -4.12 21.65 -48.40
CA LYS A 57 -3.77 22.49 -47.25
C LYS A 57 -4.44 22.02 -45.98
N GLN A 58 -5.70 21.58 -46.07
CA GLN A 58 -6.42 21.03 -44.92
C GLN A 58 -5.77 19.74 -44.41
N ARG A 59 -5.44 18.81 -45.30
CA ARG A 59 -4.75 17.57 -44.93
C ARG A 59 -3.38 17.82 -44.32
N GLU A 60 -2.61 18.75 -44.89
CA GLU A 60 -1.30 19.15 -44.34
C GLU A 60 -1.45 19.72 -42.92
N ALA A 61 -2.43 20.62 -42.70
CA ALA A 61 -2.71 21.17 -41.37
C ALA A 61 -3.18 20.11 -40.35
N ASP A 62 -3.99 19.14 -40.79
CA ASP A 62 -4.45 18.05 -39.92
C ASP A 62 -3.30 17.12 -39.53
N MET A 63 -2.39 16.80 -40.47
CA MET A 63 -1.18 16.03 -40.15
C MET A 63 -0.26 16.79 -39.17
N GLU A 64 -0.08 18.09 -39.35
CA GLU A 64 0.76 18.90 -38.47
C GLU A 64 0.19 18.93 -37.04
N ARG A 65 -1.13 19.09 -36.89
CA ARG A 65 -1.81 19.01 -35.58
C ARG A 65 -1.64 17.63 -34.93
N GLN A 66 -1.75 16.55 -35.70
CA GLN A 66 -1.55 15.20 -35.18
C GLN A 66 -0.12 14.99 -34.69
N LEU A 67 0.88 15.44 -35.46
CA LEU A 67 2.28 15.35 -35.07
C LEU A 67 2.60 16.18 -33.83
N GLU A 68 2.02 17.38 -33.70
CA GLU A 68 2.20 18.21 -32.51
C GLU A 68 1.57 17.55 -31.26
N ALA A 69 0.38 16.96 -31.41
CA ALA A 69 -0.27 16.21 -30.33
C ALA A 69 0.57 14.99 -29.90
N GLU A 70 1.14 14.26 -30.86
CA GLU A 70 2.00 13.11 -30.57
C GLU A 70 3.30 13.53 -29.87
N ARG A 71 3.93 14.63 -30.30
CA ARG A 71 5.12 15.20 -29.63
C ARG A 71 4.81 15.58 -28.18
N LYS A 72 3.74 16.33 -27.94
CA LYS A 72 3.32 16.71 -26.58
C LYS A 72 3.05 15.50 -25.70
N LYS A 73 2.45 14.44 -26.26
CA LYS A 73 2.22 13.19 -25.53
C LYS A 73 3.54 12.53 -25.13
N ARG A 74 4.49 12.41 -26.06
CA ARG A 74 5.83 11.83 -25.78
C ARG A 74 6.60 12.64 -24.74
N GLU A 75 6.56 13.96 -24.83
CA GLU A 75 7.18 14.86 -23.85
C GLU A 75 6.59 14.65 -22.46
N ALA A 76 5.26 14.62 -22.34
CA ALA A 76 4.58 14.37 -21.08
C ALA A 76 4.89 12.98 -20.49
N ASP A 77 5.00 11.95 -21.35
CA ASP A 77 5.36 10.60 -20.91
C ASP A 77 6.81 10.53 -20.42
N MET A 78 7.75 11.21 -21.09
CA MET A 78 9.13 11.33 -20.63
C MET A 78 9.23 12.07 -19.28
N GLU A 79 8.50 13.17 -19.12
CA GLU A 79 8.49 13.94 -17.87
C GLU A 79 7.99 13.11 -16.69
N ARG A 80 6.90 12.34 -16.89
CA ARG A 80 6.40 11.39 -15.88
C ARG A 80 7.43 10.34 -15.51
N GLN A 81 8.10 9.75 -16.51
CA GLN A 81 9.14 8.75 -16.27
C GLN A 81 10.30 9.32 -15.44
N LEU A 82 10.77 10.52 -15.79
CA LEU A 82 11.81 11.21 -15.03
C LEU A 82 11.37 11.54 -13.60
N GLU A 83 10.11 11.95 -13.40
CA GLU A 83 9.58 12.22 -12.07
C GLU A 83 9.53 10.94 -11.22
N THR A 84 9.10 9.81 -11.79
CA THR A 84 9.14 8.52 -11.09
C THR A 84 10.55 8.07 -10.74
N GLU A 85 11.51 8.23 -11.66
CA GLU A 85 12.90 7.87 -11.41
C GLU A 85 13.53 8.74 -10.31
N ARG A 86 13.23 10.04 -10.30
CA ARG A 86 13.66 10.96 -9.23
C ARG A 86 13.11 10.55 -7.88
N LYS A 87 11.80 10.30 -7.79
CA LYS A 87 11.14 9.85 -6.54
C LYS A 87 11.73 8.54 -6.04
N GLN A 88 12.04 7.61 -6.94
CA GLN A 88 12.66 6.34 -6.57
C GLN A 88 14.08 6.55 -6.01
N LYS A 89 14.91 7.37 -6.68
CA LYS A 89 16.25 7.71 -6.18
C LYS A 89 16.21 8.43 -4.83
N GLU A 90 15.24 9.31 -4.62
CA GLU A 90 15.05 9.98 -3.33
C GLU A 90 14.63 8.99 -2.24
N ALA A 91 13.70 8.09 -2.52
CA ALA A 91 13.28 7.04 -1.59
C ALA A 91 14.42 6.07 -1.25
N ASP A 92 15.26 5.70 -2.21
CA ASP A 92 16.42 4.85 -1.99
C ASP A 92 17.45 5.55 -1.08
N LYS A 93 17.73 6.84 -1.32
CA LYS A 93 18.59 7.64 -0.44
C LYS A 93 18.03 7.74 0.98
N GLU A 94 16.72 7.92 1.13
CA GLU A 94 16.07 8.00 2.44
C GLU A 94 16.20 6.67 3.21
N ARG A 95 16.03 5.54 2.52
CA ARG A 95 16.26 4.20 3.11
C ARG A 95 17.70 3.99 3.54
N ASP A 96 18.67 4.35 2.68
CA ASP A 96 20.09 4.24 3.01
C ASP A 96 20.44 5.06 4.26
N LEU A 97 19.89 6.27 4.38
CA LEU A 97 20.07 7.11 5.58
C LEU A 97 19.37 6.52 6.81
N GLU A 98 18.19 5.94 6.65
CA GLU A 98 17.48 5.29 7.76
C GLU A 98 18.26 4.09 8.28
N ASP A 99 18.83 3.29 7.39
CA ASP A 99 19.61 2.11 7.74
C ASP A 99 20.95 2.50 8.38
N GLN A 100 21.65 3.52 7.85
CA GLN A 100 22.82 4.10 8.54
C GLN A 100 22.48 4.63 9.93
N ALA A 101 21.33 5.28 10.11
CA ALA A 101 20.90 5.76 11.41
C ALA A 101 20.58 4.61 12.39
N LYS A 102 20.02 3.50 11.90
CA LYS A 102 19.81 2.29 12.71
C LYS A 102 21.13 1.65 13.13
N ASP A 103 22.08 1.54 12.21
CA ASP A 103 23.40 0.98 12.49
C ASP A 103 24.14 1.80 13.55
N ASN A 104 24.13 3.13 13.41
CA ASN A 104 24.70 4.04 14.41
C ASN A 104 24.04 3.88 15.78
N ARG A 105 22.70 3.76 15.85
CA ARG A 105 21.98 3.52 17.12
C ARG A 105 22.36 2.19 17.75
N HIS A 106 22.50 1.13 16.96
CA HIS A 106 22.95 -0.17 17.46
C HIS A 106 24.39 -0.14 17.97
N GLU A 107 25.26 0.61 17.30
CA GLU A 107 26.64 0.81 17.78
C GLU A 107 26.68 1.58 19.10
N GLU A 108 25.91 2.67 19.23
CA GLU A 108 25.78 3.40 20.49
C GLU A 108 25.23 2.52 21.63
N GLU A 109 24.23 1.68 21.35
CA GLU A 109 23.66 0.76 22.32
C GLU A 109 24.69 -0.29 22.78
N ARG A 110 25.48 -0.83 21.84
CA ARG A 110 26.60 -1.74 22.20
C ARG A 110 27.60 -1.06 23.12
N ARG A 111 28.00 0.18 22.81
CA ARG A 111 28.93 0.96 23.66
C ARG A 111 28.37 1.20 25.06
N ARG A 112 27.09 1.56 25.17
CA ARG A 112 26.41 1.73 26.49
C ARG A 112 26.36 0.44 27.29
N ASN A 113 26.04 -0.69 26.64
CA ASN A 113 26.00 -2.00 27.29
C ASN A 113 27.39 -2.42 27.78
N GLU A 114 28.44 -2.17 26.99
CA GLU A 114 29.81 -2.46 27.38
C GLU A 114 30.27 -1.60 28.57
N GLU A 115 29.97 -0.30 28.56
CA GLU A 115 30.25 0.59 29.68
C GLU A 115 29.54 0.14 30.97
N GLN A 116 28.28 -0.29 30.87
CA GLN A 116 27.53 -0.80 32.01
C GLN A 116 28.16 -2.10 32.56
N ARG A 117 28.57 -3.01 31.68
CA ARG A 117 29.26 -4.24 32.10
C ARG A 117 30.55 -3.95 32.87
N LEU A 118 31.34 -2.98 32.41
CA LEU A 118 32.56 -2.57 33.11
C LEU A 118 32.25 -2.01 34.51
N LYS A 119 31.23 -1.15 34.64
CA LYS A 119 30.78 -0.63 35.95
C LYS A 119 30.30 -1.73 36.89
N ASP A 120 29.57 -2.71 36.38
CA ASP A 120 29.10 -3.86 37.15
C ASP A 120 30.28 -4.75 37.60
N GLU A 121 31.29 -4.95 36.74
CA GLU A 121 32.51 -5.67 37.05
C GLU A 121 33.36 -4.95 38.12
N GLU A 122 33.50 -3.63 38.02
CA GLU A 122 34.16 -2.79 39.03
C GLU A 122 33.46 -2.89 40.39
N SER A 123 32.12 -2.79 40.40
CA SER A 123 31.30 -2.93 41.61
C SER A 123 31.48 -4.31 42.25
N ARG A 124 31.50 -5.38 41.44
CA ARG A 124 31.77 -6.75 41.90
C ARG A 124 33.18 -6.90 42.45
N ALA A 125 34.19 -6.29 41.82
CA ALA A 125 35.56 -6.31 42.29
C ALA A 125 35.71 -5.62 43.65
N MET A 126 35.05 -4.47 43.83
CA MET A 126 35.02 -3.74 45.10
C MET A 126 34.36 -4.56 46.21
N MET A 127 33.21 -5.18 45.95
CA MET A 127 32.55 -6.09 46.90
C MET A 127 33.42 -7.29 47.28
N ARG A 128 34.13 -7.88 46.30
CA ARG A 128 35.09 -8.97 46.57
C ARG A 128 36.24 -8.49 47.45
N LYS A 129 36.73 -7.27 47.25
CA LYS A 129 37.78 -6.66 48.08
C LYS A 129 37.29 -6.44 49.51
N GLN A 130 36.13 -5.81 49.69
CA GLN A 130 35.50 -5.61 51.01
C GLN A 130 35.26 -6.95 51.73
N LYS A 131 34.80 -7.97 51.00
CA LYS A 131 34.60 -9.32 51.58
C LYS A 131 35.91 -9.97 52.00
N ARG A 132 36.99 -9.81 51.23
CA ARG A 132 38.33 -10.29 51.62
C ARG A 132 38.84 -9.58 52.87
N GLU A 133 38.63 -8.26 52.96
CA GLU A 133 39.00 -7.47 54.13
C GLU A 133 38.17 -7.86 55.37
N SER A 134 36.86 -8.11 55.22
CA SER A 134 36.02 -8.56 56.34
C SER A 134 36.38 -9.97 56.81
N VAL A 135 36.66 -10.90 55.89
CA VAL A 135 37.14 -12.25 56.22
C VAL A 135 38.50 -12.19 56.90
N ALA A 136 39.44 -11.38 56.42
CA ALA A 136 40.75 -11.20 57.07
C ALA A 136 40.60 -10.68 58.51
N LYS A 137 39.73 -9.68 58.74
CA LYS A 137 39.40 -9.19 60.09
C LYS A 137 38.77 -10.26 60.98
N ALA A 138 37.87 -11.09 60.44
CA ALA A 138 37.24 -12.17 61.18
C ALA A 138 38.24 -13.25 61.60
N ILE A 139 39.14 -13.66 60.70
CA ILE A 139 40.21 -14.64 61.01
C ILE A 139 41.14 -14.08 62.10
N SER A 140 41.48 -12.78 62.05
CA SER A 140 42.26 -12.14 63.12
C SER A 140 41.51 -12.12 64.46
N HIS A 141 40.18 -11.99 64.46
CA HIS A 141 39.37 -12.00 65.69
C HIS A 141 39.12 -13.42 66.25
N GLU A 142 39.12 -14.45 65.40
CA GLU A 142 38.97 -15.86 65.80
C GLU A 142 40.22 -16.44 66.50
N GLN A 143 41.41 -15.86 66.27
CA GLN A 143 42.61 -16.25 67.02
C GLN A 143 42.60 -15.78 68.48
N GLU A 144 41.63 -14.96 68.90
CA GLU A 144 41.55 -14.39 70.26
C GLU A 144 40.34 -14.84 71.10
N LYS A 145 39.50 -15.79 70.64
CA LYS A 145 38.31 -16.23 71.39
C LYS A 145 38.33 -17.71 71.80
N PRO A 146 38.12 -18.04 73.09
CA PRO A 146 38.05 -19.41 73.58
C PRO A 146 36.79 -20.14 73.06
N ARG A 147 36.99 -21.38 72.62
CA ARG A 147 35.97 -22.33 72.15
C ARG A 147 34.95 -22.62 73.25
N ASN A 148 33.72 -22.12 73.10
CA ASN A 148 32.48 -22.73 73.62
C ASN A 148 31.27 -21.92 73.15
N ALA A 149 30.54 -22.43 72.15
CA ALA A 149 29.10 -22.22 71.99
C ALA A 149 28.56 -23.09 70.85
N GLU A 150 27.43 -23.74 71.13
CA GLU A 150 26.64 -24.67 70.32
C GLU A 150 25.96 -24.03 69.08
N PRO A 151 25.56 -24.83 68.08
CA PRO A 151 24.98 -24.34 66.83
C PRO A 151 23.46 -24.06 66.96
N PRO A 152 22.94 -22.94 66.41
CA PRO A 152 21.51 -22.70 66.38
C PRO A 152 20.84 -23.36 65.16
N GLU A 153 19.64 -23.86 65.42
CA GLU A 153 18.76 -24.65 64.57
C GLU A 153 18.28 -23.91 63.30
N GLU A 154 18.28 -24.66 62.19
CA GLU A 154 17.74 -24.27 60.89
C GLU A 154 16.21 -24.11 60.93
N LYS A 155 15.71 -22.90 60.66
CA LYS A 155 14.29 -22.67 60.38
C LYS A 155 14.05 -22.66 58.88
N ALA A 156 13.62 -23.82 58.36
CA ALA A 156 13.02 -23.94 57.04
C ALA A 156 11.60 -23.34 57.04
N SER A 157 11.41 -22.20 56.39
CA SER A 157 10.07 -21.65 56.11
C SER A 157 10.14 -20.54 55.06
N SER A 158 9.78 -20.86 53.80
CA SER A 158 9.04 -19.98 52.85
C SER A 158 9.18 -20.34 51.35
N SER A 159 9.65 -21.55 50.98
CA SER A 159 9.91 -21.88 49.56
C SER A 159 8.68 -22.16 48.68
N ALA A 160 7.46 -22.29 49.24
CA ALA A 160 6.31 -22.76 48.47
C ALA A 160 5.51 -21.66 47.75
N GLU A 161 5.53 -20.41 48.23
CA GLU A 161 4.78 -19.31 47.60
C GLU A 161 5.54 -18.65 46.44
N SER A 162 6.88 -18.66 46.47
CA SER A 162 7.72 -18.13 45.38
C SER A 162 7.68 -19.02 44.13
N ASP A 163 7.60 -20.34 44.31
CA ASP A 163 7.53 -21.30 43.19
C ASP A 163 6.21 -21.22 42.41
N TRP A 164 5.11 -20.82 43.06
CA TRP A 164 3.81 -20.68 42.40
C TRP A 164 3.74 -19.42 41.52
N LEU A 165 4.33 -18.30 41.97
CA LEU A 165 4.40 -17.07 41.19
C LEU A 165 5.26 -17.27 39.92
N VAL A 166 6.43 -17.89 40.07
CA VAL A 166 7.35 -18.16 38.95
C VAL A 166 6.71 -19.12 37.93
N ARG A 167 5.96 -20.14 38.39
CA ARG A 167 5.20 -21.01 37.48
C ARG A 167 4.07 -20.27 36.75
N SER A 168 3.39 -19.35 37.43
CA SER A 168 2.28 -18.60 36.83
C SER A 168 2.75 -17.62 35.75
N GLU A 169 3.87 -16.92 35.99
CA GLU A 169 4.49 -16.01 35.02
C GLU A 169 5.05 -16.76 33.81
N ASN A 170 5.67 -17.91 34.05
CA ASN A 170 6.20 -18.76 32.97
C ASN A 170 5.08 -19.31 32.07
N MET A 171 3.96 -19.75 32.66
CA MET A 171 2.78 -20.19 31.90
C MET A 171 2.14 -19.05 31.09
N GLU A 172 2.14 -17.83 31.62
CA GLU A 172 1.61 -16.67 30.91
C GLU A 172 2.51 -16.23 29.75
N GLN A 173 3.83 -16.34 29.93
CA GLN A 173 4.81 -16.07 28.88
C GLN A 173 4.76 -17.13 27.78
N GLN A 174 4.59 -18.41 28.13
CA GLN A 174 4.33 -19.47 27.16
C GLN A 174 3.07 -19.21 26.35
N LYS A 175 1.94 -18.82 26.98
CA LYS A 175 0.72 -18.44 26.27
C LYS A 175 0.95 -17.30 25.28
N LYS A 176 1.67 -16.24 25.68
CA LYS A 176 1.97 -15.10 24.82
C LYS A 176 2.81 -15.50 23.60
N THR A 177 3.81 -16.35 23.79
CA THR A 177 4.66 -16.85 22.70
C THR A 177 3.87 -17.75 21.75
N THR A 178 3.07 -18.67 22.27
CA THR A 178 2.24 -19.56 21.44
C THR A 178 1.19 -18.78 20.65
N MET A 179 0.53 -17.80 21.26
CA MET A 179 -0.42 -16.93 20.56
C MET A 179 0.25 -16.10 19.46
N ALA A 180 1.44 -15.55 19.72
CA ALA A 180 2.19 -14.79 18.71
C ALA A 180 2.59 -15.65 17.50
N LEU A 181 2.98 -16.90 17.72
CA LEU A 181 3.30 -17.85 16.66
C LEU A 181 2.07 -18.23 15.84
N LEU A 182 0.94 -18.51 16.51
CA LEU A 182 -0.33 -18.78 15.86
C LEU A 182 -0.77 -17.60 14.99
N TYR A 183 -0.74 -16.37 15.52
CA TYR A 183 -1.07 -15.16 14.75
C TYR A 183 -0.19 -14.98 13.50
N LYS A 184 1.10 -15.31 13.59
CA LYS A 184 2.02 -15.23 12.45
C LYS A 184 1.66 -16.23 11.35
N GLU A 185 1.28 -17.45 11.72
CA GLU A 185 0.85 -18.48 10.78
C GLU A 185 -0.55 -18.20 10.21
N PHE A 186 -1.47 -17.67 11.02
CA PHE A 186 -2.80 -17.22 10.56
C PHE A 186 -2.71 -16.17 9.44
N MET A 187 -1.81 -15.20 9.59
CA MET A 187 -1.62 -14.15 8.59
C MET A 187 -0.97 -14.65 7.29
N LYS A 188 -0.24 -15.76 7.33
CA LYS A 188 0.29 -16.41 6.12
C LYS A 188 -0.76 -17.26 5.41
N ALA A 189 -1.68 -17.86 6.16
CA ALA A 189 -2.70 -18.76 5.65
C ALA A 189 -3.95 -18.04 5.06
N GLU A 190 -3.95 -16.70 5.03
CA GLU A 190 -5.07 -15.86 4.52
C GLU A 190 -6.43 -16.23 5.13
N ILE A 191 -6.45 -16.60 6.41
CA ILE A 191 -7.67 -17.02 7.09
C ILE A 191 -8.56 -15.79 7.36
N HIS A 192 -9.81 -15.85 6.88
CA HIS A 192 -10.74 -14.72 6.89
C HIS A 192 -11.95 -14.88 7.82
N THR A 193 -12.17 -16.07 8.39
CA THR A 193 -13.28 -16.35 9.30
C THR A 193 -12.80 -16.91 10.64
N ALA A 194 -13.59 -16.71 11.70
CA ALA A 194 -13.27 -17.22 13.03
C ALA A 194 -13.32 -18.76 13.06
N ASP A 195 -14.24 -19.38 12.30
CA ASP A 195 -14.38 -20.83 12.25
C ASP A 195 -13.19 -21.49 11.53
N ASP A 196 -12.71 -20.91 10.43
CA ASP A 196 -11.47 -21.34 9.76
C ASP A 196 -10.25 -21.19 10.68
N ALA A 197 -10.24 -20.14 11.52
CA ALA A 197 -9.15 -19.92 12.46
C ALA A 197 -9.13 -20.98 13.58
N ILE A 198 -10.32 -21.34 14.08
CA ILE A 198 -10.51 -22.40 15.08
C ILE A 198 -10.10 -23.76 14.50
N ASP A 199 -10.50 -24.08 13.27
CA ASP A 199 -10.14 -25.35 12.62
C ASP A 199 -8.64 -25.44 12.32
N PHE A 200 -8.01 -24.34 11.94
CA PHE A 200 -6.55 -24.28 11.77
C PHE A 200 -5.82 -24.43 13.10
N ALA A 201 -6.29 -23.78 14.18
CA ALA A 201 -5.72 -23.98 15.52
C ALA A 201 -5.85 -25.44 15.95
N ARG A 202 -7.01 -26.07 15.78
CA ARG A 202 -7.24 -27.49 16.11
C ARG A 202 -6.34 -28.43 15.33
N LYS A 203 -6.09 -28.16 14.05
CA LYS A 203 -5.18 -28.97 13.21
C LYS A 203 -3.71 -28.84 13.61
N ASN A 204 -3.27 -27.64 14.01
CA ASN A 204 -1.86 -27.38 14.33
C ASN A 204 -1.52 -27.56 15.81
N LEU A 205 -2.52 -27.69 16.68
CA LEU A 205 -2.38 -27.85 18.14
C LEU A 205 -2.91 -29.21 18.61
N ALA A 206 -2.92 -30.21 17.72
CA ALA A 206 -3.49 -31.54 17.99
C ALA A 206 -2.85 -32.28 19.18
N ASP A 207 -1.63 -31.89 19.56
CA ASP A 207 -0.88 -32.48 20.68
C ASP A 207 -1.27 -31.89 22.06
N LEU A 208 -2.12 -30.86 22.11
CA LEU A 208 -2.57 -30.25 23.35
C LEU A 208 -3.78 -30.98 23.94
N THR A 209 -3.86 -31.00 25.28
CA THR A 209 -4.98 -31.63 25.98
C THR A 209 -6.31 -30.92 25.61
N PRO A 210 -7.43 -31.68 25.48
CA PRO A 210 -8.72 -31.11 25.04
C PRO A 210 -9.18 -29.90 25.88
N GLU A 211 -8.92 -29.92 27.20
CA GLU A 211 -9.25 -28.81 28.10
C GLU A 211 -8.44 -27.54 27.82
N LEU A 212 -7.17 -27.67 27.42
CA LEU A 212 -6.34 -26.51 27.06
C LEU A 212 -6.76 -25.99 25.68
N LEU A 213 -7.08 -26.89 24.76
CA LEU A 213 -7.56 -26.56 23.43
C LEU A 213 -8.88 -25.78 23.49
N ASP A 214 -9.84 -26.19 24.33
CA ASP A 214 -11.11 -25.48 24.51
C ASP A 214 -10.91 -24.09 25.14
N ARG A 215 -10.01 -23.97 26.12
CA ARG A 215 -9.68 -22.67 26.73
C ARG A 215 -9.00 -21.73 25.76
N ILE A 216 -8.08 -22.23 24.93
CA ILE A 216 -7.42 -21.44 23.89
C ILE A 216 -8.45 -21.07 22.82
N THR A 217 -9.29 -22.00 22.38
CA THR A 217 -10.32 -21.77 21.36
C THR A 217 -11.35 -20.72 21.81
N TYR A 218 -11.79 -20.79 23.07
CA TYR A 218 -12.73 -19.82 23.65
C TYR A 218 -12.10 -18.42 23.76
N ALA A 219 -10.88 -18.33 24.28
CA ALA A 219 -10.14 -17.06 24.35
C ALA A 219 -9.87 -16.49 22.95
N PHE A 220 -9.58 -17.36 21.98
CA PHE A 220 -9.35 -16.96 20.60
C PHE A 220 -10.63 -16.40 19.98
N LYS A 221 -11.79 -17.02 20.21
CA LYS A 221 -13.06 -16.53 19.66
C LYS A 221 -13.43 -15.13 20.17
N GLU A 222 -13.30 -14.88 21.48
CA GLU A 222 -13.60 -13.56 22.05
C GLU A 222 -12.63 -12.47 21.57
N GLU A 223 -11.32 -12.77 21.52
CA GLU A 223 -10.33 -11.80 21.03
C GLU A 223 -10.41 -11.58 19.52
N PHE A 224 -10.63 -12.63 18.74
CA PHE A 224 -10.68 -12.56 17.28
C PHE A 224 -11.95 -11.85 16.80
N ASP A 225 -13.10 -12.09 17.42
CA ASP A 225 -14.33 -11.34 17.12
C ASP A 225 -14.19 -9.86 17.48
N PHE A 226 -13.51 -9.54 18.58
CA PHE A 226 -13.21 -8.16 18.95
C PHE A 226 -12.30 -7.47 17.92
N VAL A 227 -11.24 -8.15 17.46
CA VAL A 227 -10.32 -7.65 16.43
C VAL A 227 -11.04 -7.45 15.10
N LEU A 228 -11.83 -8.42 14.65
CA LEU A 228 -12.58 -8.33 13.39
C LEU A 228 -13.65 -7.23 13.43
N LYS A 229 -14.35 -7.06 14.56
CA LYS A 229 -15.34 -5.99 14.74
C LYS A 229 -14.67 -4.62 14.63
N ARG A 230 -13.52 -4.43 15.27
CA ARG A 230 -12.77 -3.17 15.22
C ARG A 230 -12.20 -2.88 13.82
N LEU A 231 -11.71 -3.91 13.13
CA LEU A 231 -11.25 -3.80 11.74
C LEU A 231 -12.39 -3.45 10.77
N ARG A 232 -13.61 -3.96 10.98
CA ARG A 232 -14.79 -3.55 10.20
C ARG A 232 -15.19 -2.11 10.48
N GLU A 233 -15.29 -1.72 11.75
CA GLU A 233 -15.66 -0.35 12.16
C GLU A 233 -14.67 0.70 11.62
N GLU A 234 -13.39 0.36 11.47
CA GLU A 234 -12.39 1.25 10.85
C GLU A 234 -12.39 1.20 9.31
N LYS A 235 -12.68 0.06 8.68
CA LYS A 235 -12.89 -0.02 7.22
C LYS A 235 -14.06 0.86 6.74
N TYR A 236 -15.07 1.12 7.59
CA TYR A 236 -16.13 2.09 7.27
C TYR A 236 -15.70 3.56 7.40
N LYS A 237 -14.50 3.84 7.95
CA LYS A 237 -13.93 5.20 8.01
C LYS A 237 -12.89 5.46 6.92
N THR A 238 -12.26 4.43 6.36
CA THR A 238 -11.25 4.58 5.30
C THR A 238 -11.69 3.84 4.04
N LYS A 239 -12.02 4.60 2.99
CA LYS A 239 -12.42 4.11 1.64
C LYS A 239 -11.32 3.35 0.87
N SER A 240 -10.26 2.88 1.52
CA SER A 240 -9.09 2.26 0.90
C SER A 240 -8.91 0.84 1.42
N VAL A 241 -9.06 -0.14 0.53
CA VAL A 241 -9.04 -1.59 0.81
C VAL A 241 -7.61 -2.13 1.09
N TYR A 242 -6.57 -1.32 0.93
CA TYR A 242 -5.18 -1.76 1.06
C TYR A 242 -4.46 -1.06 2.21
N ASP A 243 -4.71 -1.48 3.46
CA ASP A 243 -3.67 -1.32 4.49
C ASP A 243 -3.86 -2.14 5.78
N LEU A 244 -4.01 -3.46 5.67
CA LEU A 244 -4.00 -4.34 6.86
C LEU A 244 -2.58 -4.58 7.41
N ARG A 245 -1.52 -4.26 6.65
CA ARG A 245 -0.11 -4.44 7.06
C ARG A 245 0.42 -3.29 7.93
N SER A 246 -0.10 -2.07 7.80
CA SER A 246 0.32 -0.92 8.63
C SER A 246 -0.33 -0.90 10.03
N PHE A 247 -1.28 -1.80 10.30
CA PHE A 247 -2.02 -1.82 11.56
C PHE A 247 -1.33 -2.60 12.70
N VAL A 248 -0.49 -3.59 12.37
CA VAL A 248 0.17 -4.50 13.32
C VAL A 248 1.04 -3.78 14.37
N PRO A 249 1.85 -2.75 14.04
CA PRO A 249 2.66 -2.06 15.04
C PRO A 249 1.84 -1.15 15.98
N ARG A 250 0.65 -0.70 15.54
CA ARG A 250 -0.24 0.16 16.35
C ARG A 250 -1.11 -0.65 17.29
N PHE A 251 -1.52 -1.86 16.91
CA PHE A 251 -2.30 -2.75 17.78
C PHE A 251 -1.47 -3.29 18.95
N GLN A 252 -0.23 -3.74 18.70
CA GLN A 252 0.68 -4.20 19.77
C GLN A 252 0.95 -3.14 20.85
N LYS A 253 0.89 -1.85 20.51
CA LYS A 253 1.08 -0.75 21.46
C LYS A 253 -0.20 -0.32 22.19
N THR A 254 -1.38 -0.58 21.64
CA THR A 254 -2.64 -0.02 22.16
C THR A 254 -3.55 -1.05 22.84
N SER A 255 -3.58 -2.31 22.40
CA SER A 255 -4.39 -3.35 23.08
C SER A 255 -3.67 -3.94 24.29
N LEU A 256 -2.34 -4.10 24.24
CA LEU A 256 -1.55 -4.65 25.36
C LEU A 256 -1.45 -3.67 26.55
N GLY A 257 -1.55 -2.36 26.31
CA GLY A 257 -1.50 -1.33 27.37
C GLY A 257 -2.85 -1.04 28.03
N TYR A 258 -3.97 -1.28 27.33
CA TYR A 258 -5.32 -0.97 27.84
C TYR A 258 -6.00 -2.14 28.55
N ALA A 259 -5.66 -3.40 28.23
CA ALA A 259 -6.15 -4.54 29.01
C ALA A 259 -5.44 -4.69 30.38
N VAL A 260 -4.25 -4.10 30.52
CA VAL A 260 -3.40 -4.21 31.72
C VAL A 260 -3.55 -3.01 32.67
N SER A 261 -4.16 -1.91 32.24
CA SER A 261 -4.38 -0.73 33.10
C SER A 261 -5.70 -0.83 33.89
N LYS A 262 -5.57 -1.41 35.09
CA LYS A 262 -6.38 -1.17 36.30
C LYS A 262 -7.91 -1.26 36.15
N GLY A 263 -8.48 -2.46 36.38
CA GLY A 263 -9.79 -2.57 37.04
C GLY A 263 -10.81 -3.59 36.52
N PHE A 264 -10.62 -4.20 35.34
CA PHE A 264 -11.67 -5.03 34.74
C PHE A 264 -11.70 -6.49 35.24
N LEU A 265 -10.54 -7.12 35.48
CA LEU A 265 -10.45 -8.52 35.92
C LEU A 265 -10.84 -8.75 37.40
N LYS A 266 -10.87 -7.72 38.25
CA LYS A 266 -11.23 -7.88 39.67
C LYS A 266 -12.74 -8.01 39.90
N ARG A 267 -13.59 -7.65 38.92
CA ARG A 267 -15.07 -7.77 39.04
C ARG A 267 -15.63 -9.11 38.55
N GLN A 268 -14.96 -9.80 37.64
CA GLN A 268 -15.46 -11.06 37.04
C GLN A 268 -15.10 -12.30 37.88
N CYS A 269 -13.90 -12.34 38.50
CA CYS A 269 -13.52 -13.47 39.36
C CYS A 269 -14.30 -13.53 40.69
N GLY A 270 -14.92 -12.41 41.12
CA GLY A 270 -15.78 -12.38 42.31
C GLY A 270 -17.21 -12.92 42.07
N GLN A 271 -17.70 -12.90 40.82
CA GLN A 271 -19.04 -13.40 40.49
C GLN A 271 -19.08 -14.89 40.15
N TYR A 272 -17.96 -15.49 39.73
CA TYR A 272 -17.88 -16.92 39.44
C TYR A 272 -17.92 -17.82 40.69
N ARG A 273 -17.72 -17.29 41.90
CA ARG A 273 -17.85 -18.04 43.16
C ARG A 273 -19.28 -18.15 43.70
N ARG A 274 -20.26 -17.45 43.10
CA ARG A 274 -21.67 -17.47 43.58
C ARG A 274 -22.65 -18.21 42.66
N ARG A 275 -22.22 -18.73 41.51
CA ARG A 275 -23.12 -19.39 40.54
C ARG A 275 -22.93 -20.90 40.41
N THR A 276 -22.06 -21.53 41.19
CA THR A 276 -21.83 -22.99 41.17
C THR A 276 -22.44 -23.76 42.35
N LEU A 277 -23.36 -23.14 43.11
CA LEU A 277 -24.05 -23.79 44.23
C LEU A 277 -25.58 -23.81 44.09
N GLU A 278 -26.14 -23.92 42.88
CA GLU A 278 -27.54 -24.37 42.74
C GLU A 278 -27.66 -25.27 41.50
N ALA A 279 -27.52 -26.57 41.71
CA ALA A 279 -27.95 -27.59 40.78
C ALA A 279 -29.45 -27.87 41.02
N PRO A 280 -30.30 -27.94 39.98
CA PRO A 280 -31.67 -28.39 40.14
C PRO A 280 -31.68 -29.91 40.37
N GLN A 281 -32.25 -30.35 41.49
CA GLN A 281 -32.53 -31.77 41.71
C GLN A 281 -33.63 -32.23 40.75
N LEU A 282 -33.29 -33.19 39.90
CA LEU A 282 -34.23 -34.07 39.22
C LEU A 282 -34.93 -34.94 40.28
N ARG A 283 -36.26 -34.84 40.38
CA ARG A 283 -37.11 -35.86 41.00
C ARG A 283 -37.95 -36.54 39.94
N SER A 284 -37.76 -37.85 39.83
CA SER A 284 -38.85 -38.83 39.70
C SER A 284 -39.77 -38.78 40.90
#